data_AF-A0A7V3WQS6-F1
#
_entry.id   AF-A0A7V3WQS6-F1
#
_cell.length_a   1.000
_cell.length_b   1.000
_cell.length_c   1.000
_cell.angle_alpha   90.00
_cell.angle_beta   90.00
_cell.angle_gamma   90.00
#
_symmetry.space_group_name_H-M   'P 1'
#
loop_
_entity.id
_entity.type
_entity.pdbx_description
1 polymer ?
#
loop_
_entity_poly.entity_id
_entity_poly.type
_entity_poly.pdbx_seq_one_letter_code
_entity_poly.pdbx_strand_id
1 'polypeptide(L)'
;MDGIVPLGSREYLLLLVVLALARAADFLSTWIATPTLALEANPIARRLRWKWGAIVNLVLCGVFATWPLPAIIIATTSVLVAARNFQLAWLMRSHGEENYREWFLERLEASPPGLFTFCLVAQTLLTAAVGGALIWFAHDRLVPAGVGMGIVAYAGAVAFYTVIGLWRHRRLSRSR
;
A
#
# COMPACT_ATOMS: atom_id res chain seq x y z
N MET A 1 -9.83 4.96 -24.66
CA MET A 1 -9.94 3.50 -24.44
C MET A 1 -10.67 3.29 -23.11
N ASP A 2 -11.90 3.82 -23.02
CA ASP A 2 -12.53 4.16 -21.75
C ASP A 2 -13.73 3.25 -21.42
N GLY A 3 -13.79 2.10 -22.09
CA GLY A 3 -14.84 1.12 -21.95
C GLY A 3 -14.50 0.03 -20.95
N ILE A 4 -15.56 -0.57 -20.40
CA ILE A 4 -15.47 -1.86 -19.71
C ILE A 4 -14.89 -2.88 -20.69
N VAL A 5 -13.86 -3.59 -20.28
CA VAL A 5 -13.24 -4.64 -21.07
C VAL A 5 -14.09 -5.92 -20.97
N PRO A 6 -14.46 -6.56 -22.09
CA PRO A 6 -15.22 -7.80 -22.05
C PRO A 6 -14.50 -8.90 -21.28
N LEU A 7 -15.25 -9.61 -20.43
CA LEU A 7 -14.75 -10.77 -19.70
C LEU A 7 -14.17 -11.82 -20.66
N GLY A 8 -12.99 -12.33 -20.34
CA GLY A 8 -12.31 -13.35 -21.14
C GLY A 8 -11.59 -12.84 -22.39
N SER A 9 -11.66 -11.54 -22.70
CA SER A 9 -10.86 -10.94 -23.77
C SER A 9 -9.35 -10.95 -23.43
N ARG A 10 -8.50 -10.80 -24.44
CA ARG A 10 -7.04 -10.73 -24.25
C ARG A 10 -6.63 -9.60 -23.30
N GLU A 11 -7.24 -8.43 -23.44
CA GLU A 11 -6.97 -7.27 -22.57
C GLU A 11 -7.38 -7.55 -21.12
N TYR A 12 -8.55 -8.17 -20.93
CA TYR A 12 -9.01 -8.59 -19.60
C TYR A 12 -8.04 -9.58 -18.96
N LEU A 13 -7.58 -10.59 -19.70
CA LEU A 13 -6.63 -11.59 -19.18
C LEU A 13 -5.29 -10.96 -18.82
N LEU A 14 -4.79 -10.01 -19.61
CA LEU A 14 -3.58 -9.28 -19.30
C LEU A 14 -3.74 -8.46 -18.01
N LEU A 15 -4.82 -7.70 -17.88
CA LEU A 15 -5.11 -6.91 -16.68
C LEU A 15 -5.32 -7.81 -15.45
N LEU A 16 -5.98 -8.95 -15.61
CA LEU A 16 -6.18 -9.93 -14.56
C LEU A 16 -4.84 -10.51 -14.07
N VAL A 17 -3.93 -10.86 -14.97
CA VAL A 17 -2.59 -11.35 -14.61
C VAL A 17 -1.80 -10.26 -13.88
N VAL A 18 -1.79 -9.04 -14.41
CA VAL A 18 -1.10 -7.90 -13.77
C VAL A 18 -1.65 -7.64 -12.36
N LEU A 19 -2.97 -7.59 -12.20
CA LEU A 19 -3.62 -7.42 -10.91
C LEU A 19 -3.33 -8.58 -9.96
N ALA A 20 -3.46 -9.82 -10.42
CA ALA A 20 -3.23 -11.00 -9.60
C ALA A 20 -1.79 -11.04 -9.08
N LEU A 21 -0.80 -10.76 -9.92
CA LEU A 21 0.61 -10.69 -9.51
C LEU A 21 0.85 -9.54 -8.53
N ALA A 22 0.31 -8.36 -8.80
CA ALA A 22 0.45 -7.20 -7.93
C ALA A 22 -0.19 -7.41 -6.54
N ARG A 23 -1.40 -7.95 -6.49
CA ARG A 23 -2.11 -8.27 -5.24
C ARG A 23 -1.46 -9.44 -4.50
N ALA A 24 -0.95 -10.45 -5.22
CA ALA A 24 -0.21 -11.56 -4.62
C ALA A 24 1.08 -11.07 -3.97
N ALA A 25 1.84 -10.18 -4.65
CA ALA A 25 3.04 -9.57 -4.08
C ALA A 25 2.73 -8.76 -2.83
N ASP A 26 1.69 -7.93 -2.85
CA ASP A 26 1.23 -7.18 -1.67
C ASP A 26 0.87 -8.10 -0.52
N PHE A 27 0.01 -9.09 -0.77
CA PHE A 27 -0.42 -10.06 0.24
C PHE A 27 0.74 -10.88 0.81
N LEU A 28 1.67 -11.34 -0.04
CA LEU A 28 2.86 -12.06 0.36
C LEU A 28 3.80 -11.17 1.19
N SER A 29 4.02 -9.93 0.77
CA SER A 29 4.86 -8.98 1.48
C SER A 29 4.34 -8.72 2.90
N THR A 30 3.03 -8.57 3.07
CA THR A 30 2.40 -8.39 4.37
C THR A 30 2.49 -9.66 5.20
N TRP A 31 2.32 -10.83 4.61
CA TRP A 31 2.46 -12.11 5.33
C TRP A 31 3.88 -12.34 5.82
N ILE A 32 4.89 -11.98 5.03
CA ILE A 32 6.30 -12.05 5.44
C ILE A 32 6.61 -10.98 6.49
N ALA A 33 6.06 -9.77 6.36
CA ALA A 33 6.29 -8.68 7.30
C ALA A 33 5.63 -8.89 8.67
N THR A 34 4.35 -9.29 8.69
CA THR A 34 3.50 -9.39 9.89
C THR A 34 2.55 -10.60 9.81
N PRO A 35 3.05 -11.84 9.95
CA PRO A 35 2.22 -13.04 9.83
C PRO A 35 1.08 -13.11 10.85
N THR A 36 1.23 -12.50 12.03
CA THR A 36 0.16 -12.43 13.05
C THR A 36 -0.79 -11.25 12.83
N LEU A 37 -0.50 -10.39 11.85
CA LEU A 37 -1.21 -9.13 11.58
C LEU A 37 -1.19 -8.17 12.79
N ALA A 38 -0.22 -8.31 13.70
CA ALA A 38 -0.11 -7.45 14.89
C ALA A 38 0.32 -6.02 14.51
N LEU A 39 1.09 -5.88 13.43
CA LEU A 39 1.55 -4.59 12.88
C LEU A 39 0.60 -4.01 11.82
N GLU A 40 -0.44 -4.74 11.43
CA GLU A 40 -1.37 -4.32 10.39
C GLU A 40 -2.27 -3.18 10.87
N ALA A 41 -2.17 -2.02 10.23
CA ALA A 41 -2.93 -0.83 10.60
C ALA A 41 -4.42 -0.95 10.28
N ASN A 42 -4.77 -1.77 9.27
CA ASN A 42 -6.14 -1.94 8.80
C ASN A 42 -6.94 -2.90 9.71
N PRO A 43 -7.96 -2.41 10.46
CA PRO A 43 -8.75 -3.26 11.34
C PRO A 43 -9.59 -4.30 10.59
N ILE A 44 -9.97 -4.03 9.33
CA ILE A 44 -10.71 -4.97 8.50
C ILE A 44 -9.83 -6.15 8.15
N ALA A 45 -8.58 -5.91 7.72
CA ALA A 45 -7.62 -6.96 7.38
C ALA A 45 -7.35 -7.89 8.58
N ARG A 46 -7.20 -7.32 9.78
CA ARG A 46 -7.05 -8.08 11.03
C ARG A 46 -8.24 -9.00 11.33
N ARG A 47 -9.47 -8.56 11.04
CA ARG A 47 -10.69 -9.36 11.26
C ARG A 47 -10.89 -10.45 10.21
N LEU A 48 -10.64 -10.13 8.95
CA LEU A 48 -10.82 -11.06 7.83
C LEU A 48 -9.86 -12.26 7.94
N ARG A 49 -8.67 -12.05 8.52
CA ARG A 49 -7.56 -13.02 8.54
C ARG A 49 -7.14 -13.42 7.12
N TRP A 50 -6.05 -14.18 7.01
CA TRP A 50 -5.45 -14.55 5.73
C TRP A 50 -6.40 -15.30 4.78
N LYS A 51 -7.17 -16.26 5.29
CA LYS A 51 -8.05 -17.11 4.45
C LYS A 51 -9.09 -16.30 3.67
N TRP A 52 -9.84 -15.43 4.36
CA TRP A 52 -10.84 -14.59 3.71
C TRP A 52 -10.22 -13.41 2.97
N GLY A 53 -9.07 -12.93 3.42
CA GLY A 53 -8.27 -11.94 2.68
C GLY A 53 -7.91 -12.43 1.28
N ALA A 54 -7.48 -13.68 1.13
CA ALA A 54 -7.16 -14.27 -0.17
C ALA A 54 -8.39 -14.35 -1.09
N ILE A 55 -9.54 -14.79 -0.55
CA ILE A 55 -10.80 -14.90 -1.31
C ILE A 55 -11.25 -13.53 -1.81
N VAL A 56 -11.25 -12.51 -0.94
CA VAL A 56 -11.63 -11.15 -1.33
C VAL A 56 -10.69 -10.59 -2.39
N ASN A 57 -9.37 -10.80 -2.25
CA ASN A 57 -8.42 -10.36 -3.29
C ASN A 57 -8.66 -11.04 -4.64
N LEU A 58 -8.95 -12.35 -4.65
CA LEU A 58 -9.29 -13.06 -5.89
C LEU A 58 -10.52 -12.47 -6.58
N VAL A 59 -11.59 -12.22 -5.83
CA VAL A 59 -12.81 -11.60 -6.36
C VAL A 59 -12.53 -10.19 -6.88
N LEU A 60 -11.79 -9.38 -6.11
CA LEU A 60 -11.44 -8.03 -6.52
C LEU A 60 -10.58 -8.02 -7.79
N CYS A 61 -9.62 -8.93 -7.93
CA CYS A 61 -8.83 -9.06 -9.16
C CYS A 61 -9.71 -9.36 -10.38
N GLY A 62 -10.64 -10.32 -10.26
CA GLY A 62 -11.56 -10.66 -11.35
C GLY A 62 -12.47 -9.50 -11.73
N VAL A 63 -13.03 -8.82 -10.72
CA VAL A 63 -13.95 -7.68 -10.91
C VAL A 63 -13.21 -6.48 -11.50
N PHE A 64 -12.09 -6.06 -10.92
CA PHE A 64 -11.36 -4.87 -11.37
C PHE A 64 -10.63 -5.04 -12.69
N ALA A 65 -10.33 -6.26 -13.13
CA ALA A 65 -9.76 -6.51 -14.45
C ALA A 65 -10.69 -6.07 -15.61
N THR A 66 -11.98 -5.85 -15.34
CA THR A 66 -12.92 -5.29 -16.32
C THR A 66 -12.78 -3.78 -16.53
N TRP A 67 -12.11 -3.05 -15.61
CA TRP A 67 -11.87 -1.62 -15.72
C TRP A 67 -10.36 -1.33 -15.79
N PRO A 68 -9.81 -1.00 -16.98
CA PRO A 68 -8.37 -0.80 -17.17
C PRO A 68 -7.76 0.21 -16.21
N LEU A 69 -8.44 1.34 -16.00
CA LEU A 69 -7.91 2.41 -15.18
C LEU A 69 -7.81 2.02 -13.69
N PRO A 70 -8.89 1.59 -13.01
CA PRO A 70 -8.81 0.99 -11.68
C PRO A 70 -7.81 -0.15 -11.56
N ALA A 71 -7.75 -1.05 -12.56
CA ALA A 71 -6.82 -2.17 -12.55
C ALA A 71 -5.36 -1.71 -12.45
N ILE A 72 -4.97 -0.72 -13.26
CA ILE A 72 -3.62 -0.16 -13.25
C ILE A 72 -3.34 0.59 -11.94
N ILE A 73 -4.28 1.42 -11.46
CA ILE A 73 -4.12 2.15 -10.20
C ILE A 73 -3.88 1.18 -9.03
N ILE A 74 -4.72 0.15 -8.92
CA ILE A 74 -4.63 -0.86 -7.86
C ILE A 74 -3.35 -1.66 -7.99
N ALA A 75 -2.98 -2.09 -9.20
CA ALA A 75 -1.75 -2.85 -9.43
C ALA A 75 -0.50 -2.04 -9.04
N THR A 76 -0.38 -0.80 -9.53
CA THR A 76 0.74 0.09 -9.19
C THR A 76 0.81 0.34 -7.69
N THR A 77 -0.31 0.69 -7.06
CA THR A 77 -0.37 0.92 -5.61
C THR A 77 0.10 -0.33 -4.85
N SER A 78 -0.41 -1.51 -5.23
CA SER A 78 -0.11 -2.78 -4.55
C SER A 78 1.36 -3.15 -4.66
N VAL A 79 1.99 -2.98 -5.83
CA VAL A 79 3.42 -3.28 -6.00
C VAL A 79 4.30 -2.33 -5.18
N LEU A 80 3.94 -1.05 -5.08
CA LEU A 80 4.70 -0.08 -4.28
C LEU A 80 4.56 -0.34 -2.78
N VAL A 81 3.36 -0.68 -2.31
CA VAL A 81 3.16 -1.15 -0.93
C VAL A 81 3.97 -2.42 -0.68
N ALA A 82 3.93 -3.38 -1.61
CA ALA A 82 4.68 -4.62 -1.50
C ALA A 82 6.19 -4.39 -1.38
N ALA A 83 6.74 -3.52 -2.24
CA ALA A 83 8.15 -3.16 -2.21
C ALA A 83 8.54 -2.53 -0.87
N ARG A 84 7.74 -1.59 -0.36
CA ARG A 84 7.96 -0.96 0.95
C ARG A 84 7.89 -1.98 2.09
N ASN A 85 6.94 -2.91 2.03
CA ASN A 85 6.81 -3.98 3.02
C ASN A 85 8.04 -4.88 3.01
N PHE A 86 8.51 -5.31 1.84
CA PHE A 86 9.73 -6.13 1.72
C PHE A 86 10.98 -5.44 2.26
N GLN A 87 11.10 -4.11 2.06
CA GLN A 87 12.21 -3.32 2.62
C GLN A 87 12.28 -3.40 4.15
N LEU A 88 11.14 -3.55 4.83
CA LEU A 88 11.05 -3.60 6.29
C LEU A 88 10.86 -5.01 6.83
N ALA A 89 10.43 -5.96 6.01
CA ALA A 89 10.03 -7.29 6.44
C ALA A 89 11.18 -8.05 7.12
N TRP A 90 12.39 -7.97 6.61
CA TRP A 90 13.55 -8.62 7.24
C TRP A 90 13.83 -8.06 8.65
N LEU A 91 13.66 -6.74 8.83
CA LEU A 91 13.86 -6.07 10.12
C LEU A 91 12.77 -6.49 11.12
N MET A 92 11.51 -6.51 10.69
CA MET A 92 10.38 -7.01 11.48
C MET A 92 10.57 -8.47 11.88
N ARG A 93 11.05 -9.32 10.95
CA ARG A 93 11.27 -10.75 11.19
C ARG A 93 12.44 -11.04 12.12
N SER A 94 13.51 -10.25 12.03
CA SER A 94 14.68 -10.42 12.90
C SER A 94 14.40 -10.05 14.36
N HIS A 95 13.55 -9.05 14.61
CA HIS A 95 13.22 -8.59 15.96
C HIS A 95 12.00 -9.32 16.56
N GLY A 96 11.08 -9.81 15.72
CA GLY A 96 9.73 -10.19 16.13
C GLY A 96 8.79 -8.98 16.10
N GLU A 97 7.49 -9.20 15.84
CA GLU A 97 6.53 -8.12 15.57
C GLU A 97 6.36 -7.15 16.75
N GLU A 98 6.24 -7.66 17.98
CA GLU A 98 6.03 -6.83 19.18
C GLU A 98 7.29 -6.03 19.55
N ASN A 99 8.45 -6.69 19.55
CA ASN A 99 9.73 -6.05 19.81
C ASN A 99 10.07 -4.98 18.76
N TYR A 100 9.77 -5.24 17.48
CA TYR A 100 9.94 -4.26 16.41
C TYR A 100 9.07 -3.03 16.66
N ARG A 101 7.82 -3.23 17.08
CA ARG A 101 6.90 -2.13 17.41
C ARG A 101 7.48 -1.30 18.55
N GLU A 102 7.87 -1.93 19.65
CA GLU A 102 8.42 -1.23 20.82
C GLU A 102 9.69 -0.46 20.48
N TRP A 103 10.64 -1.12 19.80
CA TRP A 103 11.86 -0.48 19.29
C TRP A 103 11.55 0.73 18.39
N PHE A 104 10.58 0.61 17.47
CA PHE A 104 10.19 1.72 16.60
C PHE A 104 9.61 2.90 17.40
N LEU A 105 8.80 2.61 18.42
CA LEU A 105 8.23 3.63 19.30
C LEU A 105 9.30 4.34 20.13
N GLU A 106 10.25 3.61 20.70
CA GLU A 106 11.39 4.19 21.42
C GLU A 106 12.19 5.14 20.54
N ARG A 107 12.45 4.76 19.27
CA ARG A 107 13.18 5.63 18.32
C ARG A 107 12.38 6.85 17.91
N LEU A 108 11.06 6.70 17.78
CA LEU A 108 10.16 7.80 17.50
C LEU A 108 10.11 8.80 18.66
N GLU A 109 10.05 8.33 19.90
CA GLU A 109 10.04 9.17 21.11
C GLU A 109 11.41 9.85 21.36
N ALA A 110 12.51 9.17 21.05
CA ALA A 110 13.86 9.74 21.13
C ALA A 110 14.17 10.77 20.03
N SER A 111 13.36 10.85 18.97
CA SER A 111 13.58 11.74 17.84
C SER A 111 12.76 13.04 17.96
N PRO A 112 13.32 14.20 17.54
CA PRO A 112 12.54 15.42 17.47
C PRO A 112 11.30 15.23 16.57
N PRO A 113 10.09 15.61 17.01
CA PRO A 113 8.86 15.35 16.26
C PRO A 113 8.87 16.05 14.89
N GLY A 114 9.52 17.22 14.79
CA GLY A 114 9.68 17.95 13.54
C GLY A 114 10.49 17.19 12.49
N LEU A 115 11.53 16.45 12.91
CA LEU A 115 12.37 15.67 11.99
C LEU A 115 11.57 14.52 11.37
N PHE A 116 10.87 13.73 12.20
CA PHE A 116 10.04 12.63 11.70
C PHE A 116 8.95 13.13 10.75
N THR A 117 8.21 14.18 11.14
CA THR A 117 7.15 14.74 10.31
C THR A 117 7.70 15.34 9.01
N PHE A 118 8.83 16.04 9.06
CA PHE A 118 9.48 16.55 7.86
C PHE A 118 9.86 15.42 6.91
N CYS A 119 10.53 14.37 7.39
CA CYS A 119 10.91 13.23 6.56
C CYS A 119 9.69 12.54 5.92
N LEU A 120 8.62 12.35 6.70
CA LEU A 120 7.37 11.77 6.19
C LEU A 120 6.76 12.64 5.09
N VAL A 121 6.61 13.95 5.34
CA VAL A 121 6.02 14.88 4.36
C VAL A 121 6.89 14.99 3.12
N ALA A 122 8.22 15.12 3.27
CA ALA A 122 9.15 15.19 2.16
C ALA A 122 9.08 13.92 1.29
N GLN A 123 9.15 12.73 1.90
CA GLN A 123 9.03 11.47 1.16
C GLN A 123 7.68 11.37 0.43
N THR A 124 6.58 11.72 1.09
CA THR A 124 5.24 11.68 0.50
C THR A 124 5.12 12.65 -0.68
N LEU A 125 5.58 13.90 -0.52
CA LEU A 125 5.50 14.92 -1.57
C LEU A 125 6.38 14.56 -2.77
N LEU A 126 7.61 14.10 -2.54
CA LEU A 126 8.51 13.67 -3.62
C LEU A 126 7.92 12.48 -4.40
N THR A 127 7.37 11.50 -3.70
CA THR A 127 6.72 10.34 -4.34
C THR A 127 5.48 10.77 -5.12
N ALA A 128 4.62 11.59 -4.52
CA ALA A 128 3.41 12.11 -5.17
C ALA A 128 3.75 13.00 -6.38
N ALA A 129 4.84 13.78 -6.33
CA ALA A 129 5.29 14.61 -7.44
C ALA A 129 5.66 13.77 -8.68
N VAL A 130 6.30 12.62 -8.50
CA VAL A 130 6.58 11.69 -9.61
C VAL A 130 5.27 11.17 -10.23
N GLY A 131 4.30 10.80 -9.40
CA GLY A 131 2.98 10.39 -9.88
C GLY A 131 2.23 11.51 -10.59
N GLY A 132 2.27 12.72 -10.04
CA GLY A 132 1.67 13.93 -10.63
C GLY A 132 2.30 14.30 -11.97
N ALA A 133 3.63 14.18 -12.11
CA ALA A 133 4.32 14.38 -13.37
C ALA A 133 3.86 13.39 -14.45
N LEU A 134 3.70 12.10 -14.10
CA LEU A 134 3.18 11.09 -15.03
C LEU A 134 1.75 11.40 -15.48
N ILE A 135 0.90 11.88 -14.58
CA ILE A 135 -0.47 12.32 -14.93
C ILE A 135 -0.41 13.52 -15.88
N TRP A 136 0.43 14.53 -15.57
CA TRP A 136 0.55 15.76 -16.36
C TRP A 136 1.05 15.50 -17.79
N PHE A 137 2.07 14.65 -17.96
CA PHE A 137 2.67 14.32 -19.26
C PHE A 137 1.99 13.13 -19.97
N ALA A 138 0.90 12.59 -19.43
CA ALA A 138 0.21 11.44 -20.03
C ALA A 138 -0.37 11.78 -21.40
N HIS A 139 -0.84 13.02 -21.62
CA HIS A 139 -1.46 13.51 -22.86
C HIS A 139 -2.44 12.45 -23.45
N ASP A 140 -3.49 12.14 -22.70
CA ASP A 140 -4.55 11.15 -23.02
C ASP A 140 -4.16 9.65 -22.98
N ARG A 141 -2.91 9.32 -22.66
CA ARG A 141 -2.50 7.92 -22.47
C ARG A 141 -2.96 7.40 -21.11
N LEU A 142 -3.90 6.45 -21.15
CA LEU A 142 -4.50 5.83 -19.96
C LEU A 142 -3.45 5.18 -19.04
N VAL A 143 -2.47 4.46 -19.59
CA VAL A 143 -1.50 3.71 -18.78
C VAL A 143 -0.59 4.62 -17.95
N PRO A 144 0.13 5.61 -18.51
CA PRO A 144 0.90 6.57 -17.70
C PRO A 144 0.06 7.31 -16.66
N ALA A 145 -1.16 7.72 -17.02
CA ALA A 145 -2.06 8.39 -16.10
C ALA A 145 -2.48 7.47 -14.94
N GLY A 146 -2.83 6.20 -15.23
CA GLY A 146 -3.18 5.19 -14.24
C GLY A 146 -2.02 4.85 -13.29
N VAL A 147 -0.81 4.70 -13.83
CA VAL A 147 0.41 4.50 -13.02
C VAL A 147 0.66 5.71 -12.13
N GLY A 148 0.56 6.93 -12.69
CA GLY A 148 0.71 8.17 -11.93
C GLY A 148 -0.29 8.28 -10.79
N MET A 149 -1.56 7.97 -11.04
CA MET A 149 -2.62 7.93 -10.01
C MET A 149 -2.34 6.86 -8.95
N GLY A 150 -1.84 5.68 -9.33
CA GLY A 150 -1.43 4.65 -8.40
C GLY A 150 -0.27 5.08 -7.49
N ILE A 151 0.72 5.81 -8.01
CA ILE A 151 1.83 6.37 -7.21
C ILE A 151 1.31 7.40 -6.20
N VAL A 152 0.42 8.30 -6.63
CA VAL A 152 -0.18 9.30 -5.73
C VAL A 152 -1.04 8.62 -4.66
N ALA A 153 -1.83 7.63 -5.03
CA ALA A 153 -2.64 6.84 -4.09
C ALA A 153 -1.75 6.13 -3.05
N TYR A 154 -0.65 5.50 -3.48
CA TYR A 154 0.34 4.91 -2.60
C TYR A 154 0.94 5.94 -1.63
N ALA A 155 1.39 7.09 -2.12
CA ALA A 155 1.98 8.14 -1.29
C ALA A 155 0.98 8.65 -0.23
N GLY A 156 -0.27 8.85 -0.62
CA GLY A 156 -1.36 9.22 0.28
C GLY A 156 -1.66 8.14 1.32
N ALA A 157 -1.71 6.87 0.92
CA ALA A 157 -1.95 5.75 1.83
C ALA A 157 -0.84 5.64 2.90
N VAL A 158 0.43 5.71 2.49
CA VAL A 158 1.57 5.67 3.43
C VAL A 158 1.48 6.82 4.42
N ALA A 159 1.23 8.05 3.96
CA ALA A 159 1.08 9.21 4.83
C ALA A 159 -0.08 9.04 5.82
N PHE A 160 -1.25 8.66 5.31
CA PHE A 160 -2.47 8.50 6.10
C PHE A 160 -2.32 7.46 7.21
N TYR A 161 -1.87 6.24 6.87
CA TYR A 161 -1.71 5.18 7.86
C TYR A 161 -0.58 5.49 8.86
N THR A 162 0.49 6.14 8.43
CA THR A 162 1.57 6.57 9.33
C THR A 162 1.06 7.61 10.35
N VAL A 163 0.36 8.65 9.88
CA VAL A 163 -0.20 9.71 10.74
C VAL A 163 -1.22 9.15 11.72
N ILE A 164 -2.10 8.23 11.29
CA ILE A 164 -3.05 7.58 12.19
C ILE A 164 -2.34 6.75 13.25
N GLY A 165 -1.28 6.01 12.88
CA GLY A 165 -0.46 5.24 13.82
C GLY A 165 0.13 6.13 14.91
N LEU A 166 0.76 7.23 14.51
CA LEU A 166 1.32 8.23 15.42
C LEU A 166 0.26 8.84 16.35
N TRP A 167 -0.88 9.22 15.80
CA TRP A 167 -1.94 9.87 16.56
C TRP A 167 -2.58 8.92 17.57
N ARG A 168 -2.78 7.64 17.22
CA ARG A 168 -3.26 6.62 18.16
C ARG A 168 -2.29 6.43 19.32
N HIS A 169 -0.99 6.37 19.05
CA HIS A 169 0.03 6.24 20.09
C HIS A 169 0.05 7.45 21.03
N ARG A 170 0.09 8.69 20.49
CA ARG A 170 0.12 9.91 21.32
C ARG A 170 -1.09 10.03 22.23
N ARG A 171 -2.25 9.50 21.83
CA ARG A 171 -3.44 9.49 22.71
C ARG A 171 -3.33 8.47 23.84
N LEU A 172 -2.78 7.29 23.58
CA LEU A 172 -2.56 6.27 24.62
C LEU A 172 -1.49 6.69 25.64
N SER A 173 -0.46 7.41 25.20
CA SER A 173 0.58 7.94 26.11
C SER A 173 0.11 9.12 26.97
N ARG A 174 -0.98 9.81 26.58
CA ARG A 174 -1.59 10.90 27.37
C ARG A 174 -2.62 10.42 28.40
N SER A 175 -3.07 9.17 28.29
CA SER A 175 -4.04 8.55 29.21
C SER A 175 -3.38 7.66 30.27
N ARG A 176 -2.05 7.58 30.28
CA ARG A 176 -1.23 6.98 31.35
C ARG A 176 -0.56 8.11 32.13
#